data_AF-A0A517NJX4-F1
#
_entry.id   AF-A0A517NJX4-F1
#
_cell.length_a   1.000
_cell.length_b   1.000
_cell.length_c   1.000
_cell.angle_alpha   90.00
_cell.angle_beta   90.00
_cell.angle_gamma   90.00
#
_symmetry.space_group_name_H-M   'P 1'
#
loop_
_entity.id
_entity.type
_entity.pdbx_description
1 polymer ?
#
loop_
_entity_poly.entity_id
_entity_poly.type
_entity_poly.pdbx_seq_one_letter_code
_entity_poly.pdbx_strand_id
1 'polypeptide(L)'
;MRKDFPTFIWLIIVESALFVAVLVSLLQLMDAEAAFNDSTNNELKCNRLTSDIAVLREMSSVADDRQSGTELTNSQIVRMAADCGMAENQVTSIQRMDPMKIEETDYQREDIAIDFRSVTMQELIQFGLTAELARGASKVTQIRLNHQPALPSAAKASLAGTKARETWNANLILTQLVFAATRTTE
;
A
#
# COMPACT_ATOMS: atom_id res chain seq x y z
N MET A 1 33.10 75.53 2.35
CA MET A 1 32.27 74.57 3.11
C MET A 1 30.94 74.40 2.38
N ARG A 2 30.77 73.31 1.61
CA ARG A 2 29.53 73.05 0.86
C ARG A 2 28.44 72.57 1.82
N LYS A 3 27.33 73.30 1.88
CA LYS A 3 26.17 73.02 2.75
C LYS A 3 25.22 71.95 2.17
N ASP A 4 25.59 71.30 1.07
CA ASP A 4 24.72 70.42 0.28
C ASP A 4 24.91 68.92 0.58
N PHE A 5 25.80 68.59 1.51
CA PHE A 5 26.08 67.20 1.92
C PHE A 5 24.89 66.47 2.57
N PRO A 6 24.08 67.08 3.46
CA PRO A 6 22.99 66.35 4.12
C PRO A 6 21.81 66.07 3.18
N THR A 7 21.53 66.94 2.20
CA THR A 7 20.48 66.74 1.20
C THR A 7 20.81 65.64 0.22
N PHE A 8 22.08 65.52 -0.18
CA PHE A 8 22.55 64.44 -1.06
C PHE A 8 22.44 63.06 -0.40
N ILE A 9 22.82 62.95 0.88
CA ILE A 9 22.67 61.70 1.64
C ILE A 9 21.18 61.32 1.78
N TRP A 10 20.31 62.30 2.04
CA TRP A 10 18.87 62.05 2.17
C TRP A 10 18.24 61.57 0.86
N LEU A 11 18.65 62.15 -0.28
CA LEU A 11 18.25 61.71 -1.62
C LEU A 11 18.65 60.25 -1.88
N ILE A 12 19.90 59.86 -1.56
CA ILE A 12 20.37 58.48 -1.73
C ILE A 12 19.57 57.50 -0.87
N ILE A 13 19.25 57.86 0.38
CA ILE A 13 18.45 57.00 1.27
C ILE A 13 17.05 56.79 0.69
N VAL A 14 16.41 57.85 0.21
CA VAL A 14 15.08 57.75 -0.40
C VAL A 14 15.12 56.95 -1.69
N GLU A 15 16.07 57.19 -2.58
CA GLU A 15 16.23 56.41 -3.82
C GLU A 15 16.48 54.93 -3.53
N SER A 16 17.31 54.63 -2.54
CA SER A 16 17.60 53.25 -2.11
C SER A 16 16.35 52.57 -1.53
N ALA A 17 15.59 53.27 -0.70
CA ALA A 17 14.35 52.74 -0.13
C ALA A 17 13.29 52.48 -1.22
N LEU A 18 13.20 53.36 -2.20
CA LEU A 18 12.27 53.23 -3.33
C LEU A 18 12.67 52.05 -4.22
N PHE A 19 13.97 51.88 -4.47
CA PHE A 19 14.49 50.74 -5.21
C PHE A 19 14.22 49.41 -4.49
N VAL A 20 14.45 49.35 -3.18
CA VAL A 20 14.14 48.15 -2.38
C VAL A 20 12.64 47.86 -2.38
N ALA A 21 11.78 48.87 -2.27
CA ALA A 21 10.33 48.69 -2.33
C ALA A 21 9.89 48.10 -3.69
N VAL A 22 10.41 48.64 -4.80
CA VAL A 22 10.13 48.12 -6.15
C VAL A 22 10.63 46.68 -6.30
N LEU A 23 11.82 46.36 -5.77
CA LEU A 23 12.37 45.01 -5.80
C LEU A 23 11.49 44.02 -5.03
N VAL A 24 11.04 44.39 -3.83
CA VAL A 24 10.15 43.55 -3.00
C VAL A 24 8.81 43.35 -3.68
N SER A 25 8.22 44.40 -4.28
CA SER A 25 6.97 44.28 -5.03
C SER A 25 7.10 43.36 -6.25
N LEU A 26 8.25 43.41 -6.96
CA LEU A 26 8.52 42.50 -8.08
C LEU A 26 8.64 41.04 -7.61
N LEU A 27 9.34 40.79 -6.51
CA LEU A 27 9.46 39.44 -5.94
C LEU A 27 8.09 38.89 -5.52
N GLN A 28 7.27 39.70 -4.85
CA GLN A 28 5.91 39.29 -4.48
C GLN A 28 5.01 39.01 -5.69
N LEU A 29 5.19 39.74 -6.79
CA LEU A 29 4.46 39.50 -8.03
C LEU A 29 4.84 38.16 -8.64
N MET A 30 6.15 37.83 -8.66
CA MET A 30 6.65 36.55 -9.16
C MET A 30 6.17 35.37 -8.31
N ASP A 31 6.17 35.52 -6.98
CA ASP A 31 5.66 34.50 -6.07
C ASP A 31 4.15 34.27 -6.26
N ALA A 32 3.38 35.34 -6.47
CA ALA A 32 1.95 35.25 -6.74
C ALA A 32 1.67 34.57 -8.08
N GLU A 33 2.46 34.84 -9.12
CA GLU A 33 2.34 34.20 -10.43
C GLU A 33 2.70 32.71 -10.38
N ALA A 34 3.75 32.35 -9.64
CA ALA A 34 4.10 30.95 -9.41
C ALA A 34 3.00 30.20 -8.65
N ALA A 35 2.46 30.79 -7.57
CA ALA A 35 1.37 30.21 -6.80
C ALA A 35 0.08 30.06 -7.64
N PHE A 36 -0.22 31.03 -8.52
CA PHE A 36 -1.36 30.96 -9.43
C PHE A 36 -1.22 29.83 -10.47
N ASN A 37 -0.03 29.71 -11.07
CA ASN A 37 0.26 28.64 -12.03
C ASN A 37 0.22 27.25 -11.37
N ASP A 38 0.73 27.11 -10.15
CA ASP A 38 0.64 25.85 -9.39
C ASP A 38 -0.80 25.49 -9.03
N SER A 39 -1.61 26.47 -8.62
CA SER A 39 -3.04 26.26 -8.36
C SER A 39 -3.78 25.79 -9.61
N THR A 40 -3.52 26.42 -10.75
CA THR A 40 -4.18 26.08 -12.02
C THR A 40 -3.75 24.70 -12.51
N ASN A 41 -2.46 24.36 -12.38
CA ASN A 41 -1.95 23.03 -12.71
C ASN A 41 -2.55 21.94 -11.81
N ASN A 42 -2.74 22.22 -10.51
CA ASN A 42 -3.38 21.28 -9.59
C ASN A 42 -4.87 21.11 -9.89
N GLU A 43 -5.57 22.20 -10.25
CA GLU A 43 -6.97 22.13 -10.66
C GLU A 43 -7.13 21.29 -11.94
N LEU A 44 -6.27 21.49 -12.94
CA LEU A 44 -6.24 20.67 -14.16
C LEU A 44 -5.96 19.20 -13.86
N LYS A 45 -5.02 18.89 -12.96
CA LYS A 45 -4.74 17.52 -12.52
C LYS A 45 -5.92 16.89 -11.79
N CYS A 46 -6.57 17.63 -10.88
CA CYS A 46 -7.76 17.16 -10.16
C CYS A 46 -8.94 16.91 -11.10
N ASN A 47 -9.18 17.79 -12.07
CA ASN A 47 -10.24 17.61 -13.06
C ASN A 47 -9.98 16.40 -13.95
N ARG A 48 -8.72 16.19 -14.38
CA ARG A 48 -8.32 14.99 -15.13
C ARG A 48 -8.53 13.72 -14.30
N LEU A 49 -8.09 13.73 -13.04
CA LEU A 49 -8.23 12.58 -12.14
C LEU A 49 -9.72 12.26 -11.86
N THR A 50 -10.55 13.29 -11.74
CA THR A 50 -12.01 13.14 -11.57
C THR A 50 -12.64 12.55 -12.83
N SER A 51 -12.21 12.99 -14.01
CA SER A 51 -12.64 12.43 -15.29
C SER A 51 -12.22 10.96 -15.43
N ASP A 52 -10.97 10.63 -15.08
CA ASP A 52 -10.47 9.25 -15.13
C ASP A 52 -11.25 8.34 -14.16
N ILE A 53 -11.58 8.83 -12.96
CA ILE A 53 -12.43 8.12 -12.00
C ILE A 53 -13.86 7.91 -12.56
N ALA A 54 -14.43 8.92 -13.22
CA ALA A 54 -15.76 8.80 -13.83
C ALA A 54 -15.75 7.76 -14.96
N VAL A 55 -14.75 7.78 -15.84
CA VAL A 55 -14.56 6.78 -16.89
C VAL A 55 -14.39 5.38 -16.29
N LEU A 56 -13.56 5.22 -15.26
CA LEU A 56 -13.38 3.93 -14.58
C LEU A 56 -14.66 3.41 -13.91
N ARG A 57 -15.56 4.29 -13.46
CA ARG A 57 -16.88 3.93 -12.92
C ARG A 57 -17.90 3.56 -14.00
N GLU A 58 -17.78 4.16 -15.19
CA GLU A 58 -18.64 3.87 -16.35
C GLU A 58 -18.18 2.64 -17.14
N MET A 59 -16.90 2.25 -17.03
CA MET A 59 -16.43 0.97 -17.53
C MET A 59 -17.27 -0.14 -16.87
N SER A 60 -18.03 -0.86 -17.70
CA SER A 60 -18.91 -1.95 -17.31
C SER A 60 -18.23 -2.85 -16.30
N SER A 61 -18.90 -3.11 -15.17
CA SER A 61 -18.40 -3.97 -14.11
C SER A 61 -17.85 -5.27 -14.69
N VAL A 62 -16.53 -5.41 -14.64
CA VAL A 62 -15.83 -6.65 -15.00
C VAL A 62 -16.16 -7.76 -13.98
N ALA A 63 -16.90 -7.45 -12.92
CA ALA A 63 -17.29 -8.41 -11.89
C ALA A 63 -18.21 -9.53 -12.41
N ASP A 64 -18.90 -9.34 -13.53
CA ASP A 64 -19.75 -10.38 -14.14
C ASP A 64 -19.02 -11.23 -15.19
N ASP A 65 -17.80 -10.85 -15.57
CA ASP A 65 -16.93 -11.74 -16.34
C ASP A 65 -16.35 -12.74 -15.33
N ARG A 66 -17.14 -13.77 -15.02
CA ARG A 66 -16.69 -15.02 -14.40
C ARG A 66 -15.66 -15.66 -15.32
N GLN A 67 -14.50 -15.04 -15.49
CA GLN A 67 -13.28 -15.80 -15.74
C GLN A 67 -13.23 -16.77 -14.59
N SER A 68 -13.54 -18.04 -14.89
CA SER A 68 -13.27 -19.20 -14.05
C SER A 68 -11.77 -19.20 -13.76
N GLY A 69 -11.35 -18.30 -12.88
CA GLY A 69 -9.97 -18.11 -12.50
C GLY A 69 -9.64 -19.33 -11.71
N THR A 70 -8.99 -20.29 -12.37
CA THR A 70 -8.63 -21.63 -11.91
C THR A 70 -8.63 -21.67 -10.39
N GLU A 71 -9.70 -22.21 -9.82
CA GLU A 71 -9.84 -22.29 -8.37
C GLU A 71 -8.66 -23.08 -7.83
N LEU A 72 -8.05 -22.57 -6.75
CA LEU A 72 -6.97 -23.27 -6.08
C LEU A 72 -7.55 -24.54 -5.45
N THR A 73 -7.34 -25.67 -6.10
CA THR A 73 -7.83 -26.96 -5.64
C THR A 73 -7.08 -27.41 -4.38
N ASN A 74 -7.70 -28.24 -3.55
CA ASN A 74 -7.04 -28.77 -2.35
C ASN A 74 -5.74 -29.52 -2.70
N SER A 75 -5.74 -30.26 -3.81
CA SER A 75 -4.55 -30.96 -4.29
C SER A 75 -3.43 -30.02 -4.70
N GLN A 76 -3.75 -28.87 -5.31
CA GLN A 76 -2.75 -27.82 -5.60
C GLN A 76 -2.19 -27.21 -4.31
N ILE A 77 -3.01 -26.95 -3.30
CA ILE A 77 -2.57 -26.43 -2.01
C ILE A 77 -1.58 -27.39 -1.34
N VAL A 78 -1.95 -28.68 -1.25
CA VAL A 78 -1.10 -29.70 -0.64
C VAL A 78 0.18 -29.89 -1.43
N ARG A 79 0.11 -29.86 -2.77
CA ARG A 79 1.30 -29.95 -3.62
C ARG A 79 2.23 -28.75 -3.42
N MET A 80 1.71 -27.53 -3.36
CA MET A 80 2.51 -26.34 -3.08
C MET A 80 3.17 -26.43 -1.69
N ALA A 81 2.46 -26.94 -0.69
CA ALA A 81 3.04 -27.17 0.64
C ALA A 81 4.21 -28.18 0.57
N ALA A 82 4.03 -29.28 -0.16
CA ALA A 82 5.09 -30.27 -0.40
C ALA A 82 6.30 -29.69 -1.13
N ASP A 83 6.07 -28.87 -2.17
CA ASP A 83 7.13 -28.18 -2.91
C ASP A 83 7.90 -27.18 -2.02
N CYS A 84 7.27 -26.69 -0.95
CA CYS A 84 7.87 -25.81 0.06
C CYS A 84 8.51 -26.58 1.23
N GLY A 85 8.63 -27.91 1.15
CA GLY A 85 9.26 -28.74 2.17
C GLY A 85 8.34 -29.23 3.29
N MET A 86 7.03 -28.94 3.22
CA MET A 86 6.07 -29.41 4.22
C MET A 86 5.58 -30.82 3.91
N ALA A 87 5.58 -31.70 4.91
CA ALA A 87 4.97 -33.01 4.82
C ALA A 87 3.44 -32.92 4.76
N GLU A 88 2.80 -33.89 4.09
CA GLU A 88 1.33 -33.91 3.89
C GLU A 88 0.55 -33.87 5.21
N ASN A 89 1.06 -34.53 6.25
CA ASN A 89 0.47 -34.54 7.59
C ASN A 89 0.60 -33.21 8.36
N GLN A 90 1.39 -32.26 7.85
CA GLN A 90 1.52 -30.92 8.42
C GLN A 90 0.41 -29.99 7.93
N VAL A 91 -0.28 -30.30 6.83
CA VAL A 91 -1.49 -29.59 6.38
C VAL A 91 -2.70 -30.23 7.07
N THR A 92 -3.20 -29.57 8.12
CA THR A 92 -4.22 -30.16 9.00
C THR A 92 -5.66 -29.84 8.60
N SER A 93 -5.90 -28.70 7.95
CA SER A 93 -7.23 -28.28 7.51
C SER A 93 -7.12 -27.34 6.32
N ILE A 94 -8.07 -27.43 5.39
CA ILE A 94 -8.29 -26.47 4.30
C ILE A 94 -9.78 -26.16 4.28
N GLN A 95 -10.15 -24.95 4.66
CA GLN A 95 -11.53 -24.47 4.70
C GLN A 95 -11.70 -23.31 3.72
N ARG A 96 -12.64 -23.47 2.78
CA ARG A 96 -13.08 -22.34 1.93
C ARG A 96 -14.15 -21.57 2.70
N MET A 97 -13.97 -20.26 2.81
CA MET A 97 -14.94 -19.37 3.44
C MET A 97 -15.96 -18.92 2.41
N ASP A 98 -17.17 -18.61 2.89
CA ASP A 98 -18.21 -18.05 2.04
C ASP A 98 -17.74 -16.70 1.46
N PRO A 99 -18.00 -16.43 0.16
CA PRO A 99 -17.61 -15.19 -0.46
C PRO A 99 -18.17 -13.97 0.29
N MET A 100 -17.28 -13.06 0.69
CA MET A 100 -17.67 -11.83 1.39
C MET A 100 -17.64 -10.65 0.43
N LYS A 101 -18.73 -9.87 0.38
CA LYS A 101 -18.75 -8.63 -0.41
C LYS A 101 -17.78 -7.62 0.20
N ILE A 102 -16.88 -7.07 -0.62
CA ILE A 102 -16.02 -5.97 -0.19
C ILE A 102 -16.87 -4.69 -0.21
N GLU A 103 -16.96 -4.01 0.93
CA GLU A 103 -17.72 -2.77 1.08
C GLU A 103 -17.32 -1.75 -0.01
N GLU A 104 -18.30 -1.02 -0.52
CA GLU A 104 -18.13 0.01 -1.56
C GLU A 104 -17.69 -0.50 -2.94
N THR A 105 -17.62 -1.82 -3.16
CA THR A 105 -17.31 -2.40 -4.46
C THR A 105 -18.29 -3.52 -4.85
N ASP A 106 -18.34 -3.85 -6.13
CA ASP A 106 -19.07 -5.03 -6.64
C ASP A 106 -18.25 -6.33 -6.56
N TYR A 107 -17.05 -6.27 -5.97
CA TYR A 107 -16.19 -7.43 -5.84
C TYR A 107 -16.60 -8.33 -4.66
N GLN A 108 -16.43 -9.64 -4.87
CA GLN A 108 -16.49 -10.64 -3.82
C GLN A 108 -15.08 -11.11 -3.48
N ARG A 109 -14.81 -11.22 -2.17
CA ARG A 109 -13.59 -11.83 -1.63
C ARG A 109 -13.87 -13.29 -1.32
N GLU A 110 -13.11 -14.17 -1.94
CA GLU A 110 -13.09 -15.60 -1.65
C GLU A 110 -11.86 -15.93 -0.81
N ASP A 111 -12.08 -16.20 0.48
CA ASP A 111 -11.00 -16.53 1.40
C ASP A 111 -10.85 -18.05 1.57
N ILE A 112 -9.60 -18.51 1.67
CA ILE A 112 -9.27 -19.91 2.00
C ILE A 112 -8.43 -19.91 3.27
N ALA A 113 -8.94 -20.53 4.33
CA ALA A 113 -8.22 -20.77 5.57
C ALA A 113 -7.48 -22.11 5.49
N ILE A 114 -6.18 -22.11 5.78
CA ILE A 114 -5.33 -23.30 5.77
C ILE A 114 -4.64 -23.40 7.12
N ASP A 115 -4.81 -24.53 7.81
CA ASP A 115 -4.19 -24.78 9.10
C ASP A 115 -2.96 -25.67 8.93
N PHE A 116 -1.82 -25.16 9.39
CA PHE A 116 -0.55 -25.91 9.40
C PHE A 116 -0.15 -26.29 10.82
N ARG A 117 0.50 -27.46 10.97
CA ARG A 117 1.05 -27.94 12.23
C ARG A 117 2.54 -28.20 12.10
N SER A 118 3.30 -27.76 13.11
CA SER A 118 4.75 -28.02 13.23
C SER A 118 5.56 -27.59 12.00
N VAL A 119 5.18 -26.46 11.40
CA VAL A 119 5.87 -25.84 10.26
C VAL A 119 6.78 -24.71 10.74
N THR A 120 7.85 -24.47 10.01
CA THR A 120 8.77 -23.37 10.22
C THR A 120 8.27 -22.09 9.54
N MET A 121 8.74 -20.93 10.03
CA MET A 121 8.42 -19.64 9.43
C MET A 121 8.92 -19.54 7.97
N GLN A 122 10.08 -20.13 7.68
CA GLN A 122 10.65 -20.14 6.33
C GLN A 122 9.73 -20.87 5.34
N GLU A 123 9.24 -22.05 5.73
CA GLU A 123 8.31 -22.83 4.90
C GLU A 123 7.00 -22.07 4.66
N LEU A 124 6.47 -21.38 5.68
CA LEU A 124 5.27 -20.55 5.57
C LEU A 124 5.44 -19.36 4.62
N ILE A 125 6.60 -18.68 4.68
CA ILE A 125 6.93 -17.58 3.77
C ILE A 125 7.04 -18.12 2.34
N GLN A 126 7.77 -19.22 2.13
CA GLN A 126 7.95 -19.82 0.81
C GLN A 126 6.62 -20.30 0.21
N PHE A 127 5.75 -20.87 1.03
CA PHE A 127 4.38 -21.22 0.65
C PHE A 127 3.59 -20.00 0.20
N GLY A 128 3.67 -18.89 0.95
CA GLY A 128 3.00 -17.64 0.59
C GLY A 128 3.43 -17.05 -0.73
N LEU A 129 4.75 -17.00 -0.96
CA LEU A 129 5.31 -16.52 -2.22
C LEU A 129 4.89 -17.44 -3.39
N THR A 130 4.90 -18.75 -3.18
CA THR A 130 4.47 -19.73 -4.20
C THR A 130 2.98 -19.60 -4.53
N ALA A 131 2.14 -19.38 -3.51
CA ALA A 131 0.71 -19.15 -3.70
C ALA A 131 0.41 -17.85 -4.46
N GLU A 132 1.15 -16.77 -4.17
CA GLU A 132 1.06 -15.49 -4.91
C GLU A 132 1.52 -15.63 -6.37
N LEU A 133 2.60 -16.39 -6.61
CA LEU A 133 3.07 -16.70 -7.97
C LEU A 133 2.00 -17.47 -8.77
N ALA A 134 1.35 -18.44 -8.15
CA ALA A 134 0.35 -19.31 -8.79
C ALA A 134 -0.95 -18.57 -9.17
N ARG A 135 -1.35 -17.52 -8.44
CA ARG A 135 -2.60 -16.77 -8.73
C ARG A 135 -2.41 -15.56 -9.65
N GLY A 136 -1.17 -15.21 -10.01
CA GLY A 136 -0.87 -14.01 -10.77
C GLY A 136 -0.99 -12.73 -9.93
N ALA A 137 -0.34 -11.65 -10.38
CA ALA A 137 -0.12 -10.41 -9.62
C ALA A 137 -1.40 -9.67 -9.14
N SER A 138 -2.59 -10.08 -9.59
CA SER A 138 -3.85 -9.38 -9.30
C SER A 138 -4.56 -9.83 -8.01
N LYS A 139 -4.13 -10.92 -7.37
CA LYS A 139 -4.79 -11.43 -6.15
C LYS A 139 -3.81 -11.47 -4.98
N VAL A 140 -3.95 -10.53 -4.05
CA VAL A 140 -3.16 -10.49 -2.81
C VAL A 140 -3.62 -11.65 -1.93
N THR A 141 -2.76 -12.67 -1.77
CA THR A 141 -3.01 -13.78 -0.85
C THR A 141 -2.58 -13.35 0.54
N GLN A 142 -3.50 -12.82 1.35
CA GLN A 142 -3.17 -12.48 2.74
C GLN A 142 -3.07 -13.76 3.57
N ILE A 143 -1.84 -14.19 3.89
CA ILE A 143 -1.63 -15.27 4.85
C ILE A 143 -1.62 -14.67 6.25
N ARG A 144 -2.52 -15.15 7.10
CA ARG A 144 -2.61 -14.73 8.50
C ARG A 144 -2.38 -15.93 9.39
N LEU A 145 -1.43 -15.80 10.31
CA LEU A 145 -1.19 -16.83 11.32
C LEU A 145 -2.23 -16.67 12.43
N ASN A 146 -3.12 -17.66 12.55
CA ASN A 146 -4.12 -17.76 13.59
C ASN A 146 -3.67 -18.73 14.68
N HIS A 147 -3.76 -18.30 15.95
CA HIS A 147 -3.44 -19.14 17.08
C HIS A 147 -4.62 -20.06 17.39
N GLN A 148 -4.42 -21.38 17.38
CA GLN A 148 -5.38 -22.33 17.93
C GLN A 148 -5.17 -22.38 19.46
N PRO A 149 -6.11 -21.90 20.30
CA PRO A 149 -5.92 -21.88 21.74
C PRO A 149 -5.64 -23.30 22.24
N ALA A 150 -4.44 -23.54 22.79
CA ALA A 150 -4.16 -24.75 23.53
C ALA A 150 -5.07 -24.81 24.76
N LEU A 151 -5.44 -26.03 25.16
CA LEU A 151 -6.32 -26.32 26.30
C LEU A 151 -6.03 -25.44 27.54
N PRO A 152 -7.04 -25.19 28.40
CA PRO A 152 -7.05 -24.12 29.41
C PRO A 152 -5.95 -24.18 30.49
N SER A 153 -5.05 -25.15 30.52
CA SER A 153 -3.97 -25.23 31.51
C SER A 153 -2.70 -24.43 31.15
N ALA A 154 -2.61 -23.81 29.96
CA ALA A 154 -1.40 -23.12 29.48
C ALA A 154 -1.49 -21.57 29.49
N ALA A 155 -2.37 -20.99 30.32
CA ALA A 155 -2.65 -19.55 30.36
C ALA A 155 -1.42 -18.65 30.68
N LYS A 156 -0.29 -19.21 31.13
CA LYS A 156 0.95 -18.44 31.39
C LYS A 156 1.90 -18.35 30.19
N ALA A 157 1.69 -19.10 29.11
CA ALA A 157 2.52 -19.05 27.90
C ALA A 157 2.02 -18.02 26.85
N SER A 158 0.86 -17.39 27.06
CA SER A 158 0.14 -16.67 25.99
C SER A 158 0.66 -15.27 25.67
N LEU A 159 1.37 -14.58 26.59
CA LEU A 159 1.85 -13.20 26.37
C LEU A 159 3.16 -13.10 25.56
N ALA A 160 4.05 -14.10 25.68
CA ALA A 160 5.24 -14.19 24.84
C ALA A 160 4.88 -14.69 23.42
N GLY A 161 3.92 -15.61 23.34
CA GLY A 161 3.38 -16.12 22.08
C GLY A 161 2.65 -15.06 21.25
N THR A 162 1.95 -14.10 21.88
CA THR A 162 1.29 -13.00 21.16
C THR A 162 2.28 -12.01 20.55
N LYS A 163 3.33 -11.59 21.27
CA LYS A 163 4.37 -10.70 20.71
C LYS A 163 5.16 -11.37 19.57
N ALA A 164 5.51 -12.64 19.73
CA ALA A 164 6.15 -13.41 18.66
C ALA A 164 5.25 -13.52 17.43
N ARG A 165 3.93 -13.71 17.63
CA ARG A 165 2.92 -13.76 16.55
C ARG A 165 2.80 -12.45 15.80
N GLU A 166 2.67 -11.31 16.50
CA GLU A 166 2.59 -10.00 15.86
C GLU A 166 3.84 -9.74 15.02
N THR A 167 5.02 -10.10 15.54
CA THR A 167 6.29 -10.00 14.82
C THR A 167 6.33 -10.91 13.60
N TRP A 168 5.83 -12.15 13.70
CA TRP A 168 5.79 -13.09 12.58
C TRP A 168 4.81 -12.66 11.50
N ASN A 169 3.61 -12.22 11.87
CA ASN A 169 2.64 -11.66 10.92
C ASN A 169 3.20 -10.41 10.24
N ALA A 170 3.85 -9.51 10.99
CA ALA A 170 4.49 -8.33 10.41
C ALA A 170 5.59 -8.71 9.42
N ASN A 171 6.48 -9.65 9.77
CA ASN A 171 7.52 -10.13 8.87
C ASN A 171 6.95 -10.78 7.61
N LEU A 172 5.87 -11.56 7.73
CA LEU A 172 5.22 -12.20 6.59
C LEU A 172 4.60 -11.17 5.66
N ILE A 173 3.81 -10.23 6.20
CA ILE A 173 3.18 -9.14 5.44
C ILE A 173 4.24 -8.28 4.75
N LEU A 174 5.31 -7.90 5.46
CA LEU A 174 6.41 -7.11 4.88
C LEU A 174 7.10 -7.85 3.74
N THR A 175 7.34 -9.16 3.90
CA THR A 175 7.97 -9.98 2.85
C THR A 175 7.09 -10.04 1.59
N GLN A 176 5.78 -10.22 1.77
CA GLN A 176 4.82 -10.21 0.66
C GLN A 176 4.76 -8.84 -0.04
N LEU A 177 4.74 -7.74 0.72
CA LEU A 177 4.74 -6.39 0.16
C LEU A 177 6.01 -6.09 -0.65
N VAL A 178 7.19 -6.46 -0.11
CA VAL A 178 8.46 -6.28 -0.83
C VAL A 178 8.48 -7.12 -2.11
N PHE A 179 8.06 -8.39 -2.03
CA PHE A 179 8.01 -9.28 -3.19
C PHE A 179 7.08 -8.73 -4.29
N ALA A 180 5.87 -8.31 -3.92
CA ALA A 180 4.92 -7.70 -4.84
C ALA A 180 5.47 -6.42 -5.48
N ALA A 181 6.10 -5.54 -4.70
CA ALA A 181 6.69 -4.30 -5.19
C ALA A 181 7.89 -4.53 -6.13
N THR A 182 8.73 -5.53 -5.87
CA THR A 182 9.87 -5.84 -6.75
C THR A 182 9.44 -6.41 -8.09
N ARG A 183 8.30 -7.11 -8.13
CA ARG A 183 7.79 -7.75 -9.36
C ARG A 183 7.13 -6.77 -10.32
N THR A 184 6.64 -5.62 -9.86
CA THR A 184 6.04 -4.59 -10.73
C THR A 184 7.07 -3.65 -11.37
N THR A 185 8.34 -3.73 -10.93
CA THR A 185 9.47 -2.98 -11.48
C THR A 185 10.23 -3.69 -12.60
N GLU A 186 9.92 -4.96 -12.89
CA GLU A 186 10.41 -5.71 -14.08
C GLU A 186 9.37 -5.72 -15.20
#